data_AF-A0AAJ2GER9-F1
#
_entry.id   AF-A0AAJ2GER9-F1
#
_cell.length_a   1.000
_cell.length_b   1.000
_cell.length_c   1.000
_cell.angle_alpha   90.00
_cell.angle_beta   90.00
_cell.angle_gamma   90.00
#
_symmetry.space_group_name_H-M   'P 1'
#
loop_
_entity.id
_entity.type
_entity.pdbx_description
1 polymer ?
#
loop_
_entity_poly.entity_id
_entity_poly.type
_entity_poly.pdbx_seq_one_letter_code
_entity_poly.pdbx_strand_id
1 'polypeptide(L)'
;MNWILASVGILVILLGIAIWRFRQVGWLSNVPKGGEIIDKEKAARLGGSYLGLLGLCFIAFGYAVENLQDQTIMVIVACYIPVNMVVLVSYLVAQSKNMRR
;
A
#
# COMPACT_ATOMS: atom_id res chain seq x y z
N MET A 1 10.70 -18.97 8.00
CA MET A 1 10.14 -17.79 7.31
C MET A 1 10.27 -16.64 8.27
N ASN A 2 10.69 -15.44 7.85
CA ASN A 2 10.82 -14.35 8.81
C ASN A 2 9.41 -13.91 9.23
N TRP A 3 8.99 -14.43 10.38
CA TRP A 3 7.63 -14.28 10.90
C TRP A 3 7.28 -12.84 11.25
N ILE A 4 8.28 -12.00 11.54
CA ILE A 4 8.08 -10.58 11.79
C ILE A 4 7.67 -9.88 10.49
N LEU A 5 8.40 -10.07 9.40
CA LEU A 5 8.04 -9.51 8.09
C LEU A 5 6.70 -10.04 7.58
N ALA A 6 6.45 -11.33 7.75
CA ALA A 6 5.19 -11.95 7.34
C ALA A 6 3.99 -11.41 8.13
N SER A 7 4.12 -11.27 9.47
CA SER A 7 3.06 -10.72 10.31
C SER A 7 2.79 -9.23 10.01
N VAL A 8 3.83 -8.43 9.77
CA VAL A 8 3.67 -7.05 9.28
C VAL A 8 2.91 -7.03 7.95
N GLY A 9 3.26 -7.89 7.00
CA GLY A 9 2.56 -8.01 5.73
C GLY A 9 1.07 -8.34 5.90
N ILE A 10 0.74 -9.31 6.76
CA ILE A 10 -0.65 -9.67 7.08
C ILE A 10 -1.40 -8.50 7.71
N LEU A 11 -0.80 -7.78 8.66
CA LEU A 11 -1.41 -6.61 9.28
C LEU A 11 -1.71 -5.50 8.26
N VAL A 12 -0.79 -5.26 7.32
CA VAL A 12 -0.98 -4.27 6.25
C VAL A 12 -2.12 -4.70 5.31
N ILE A 13 -2.22 -5.99 4.96
CA ILE A 13 -3.36 -6.51 4.17
C ILE A 13 -4.68 -6.32 4.92
N LEU A 14 -4.73 -6.68 6.20
CA LEU A 14 -5.93 -6.51 7.02
C LEU A 14 -6.35 -5.04 7.11
N LEU A 15 -5.39 -4.13 7.26
CA LEU A 15 -5.65 -2.69 7.22
C LEU A 15 -6.21 -2.25 5.86
N GLY A 16 -5.64 -2.76 4.75
CA GLY A 16 -6.13 -2.49 3.40
C GLY A 16 -7.57 -2.96 3.20
N ILE A 17 -7.89 -4.18 3.65
CA ILE A 17 -9.25 -4.74 3.63
C ILE A 17 -10.20 -3.91 4.51
N ALA A 18 -9.76 -3.51 5.71
CA ALA A 18 -10.56 -2.68 6.60
C ALA A 18 -10.88 -1.33 5.98
N ILE A 19 -9.90 -0.67 5.36
CA ILE A 19 -10.10 0.61 4.66
C ILE A 19 -11.06 0.45 3.49
N TRP A 20 -10.93 -0.63 2.71
CA TRP A 20 -11.84 -0.92 1.61
C TRP A 20 -13.26 -1.19 2.11
N ARG A 21 -13.43 -2.04 3.12
CA ARG A 21 -14.74 -2.47 3.65
C ARG A 21 -15.48 -1.36 4.40
N PHE A 22 -14.78 -0.64 5.27
CA PHE A 22 -15.37 0.41 6.11
C PHE A 22 -15.29 1.81 5.48
N ARG A 23 -14.71 1.92 4.28
CA ARG A 23 -14.55 3.19 3.55
C ARG A 23 -13.87 4.26 4.42
N GLN A 24 -12.89 3.84 5.22
CA GLN A 24 -12.11 4.69 6.15
C GLN A 24 -11.07 5.54 5.38
N VAL A 25 -11.50 6.21 4.31
CA VAL A 25 -10.61 6.97 3.41
C VAL A 25 -9.89 8.10 4.16
N GLY A 26 -10.47 8.58 5.27
CA GLY A 26 -9.87 9.57 6.16
C GLY A 26 -8.51 9.17 6.74
N TRP A 27 -8.23 7.87 6.88
CA TRP A 27 -6.97 7.39 7.47
C TRP A 27 -5.79 7.44 6.50
N LEU A 28 -6.05 7.40 5.18
CA LEU A 28 -5.05 7.52 4.11
C LEU A 28 -5.14 8.87 3.38
N SER A 29 -6.09 9.71 3.77
CA SER A 29 -6.38 10.97 3.11
C SER A 29 -5.33 12.01 3.50
N ASN A 30 -4.54 12.45 2.53
CA ASN A 30 -3.78 13.70 2.62
C ASN A 30 -4.58 14.87 2.01
N VAL A 31 -5.91 14.83 2.14
CA VAL A 31 -6.80 15.86 1.60
C VAL A 31 -6.69 17.11 2.49
N PRO A 32 -6.35 18.29 1.93
CA PRO A 32 -6.28 19.51 2.71
C PRO A 32 -7.65 19.88 3.27
N LYS A 33 -7.68 20.55 4.43
CA LYS A 33 -8.91 21.05 5.05
C LYS A 33 -9.66 21.93 4.04
N GLY A 34 -10.87 21.52 3.65
CA GLY A 34 -11.70 22.19 2.64
C GLY A 34 -11.87 21.42 1.33
N GLY A 35 -11.06 20.39 1.06
CA GLY A 35 -11.27 19.49 -0.07
C GLY A 35 -12.25 18.37 0.26
N GLU A 36 -13.18 18.08 -0.65
CA GLU A 36 -14.08 16.93 -0.52
C GLU A 36 -13.68 15.81 -1.48
N ILE A 37 -13.63 14.57 -0.97
CA ILE A 37 -13.49 13.38 -1.79
C ILE A 37 -14.85 13.08 -2.43
N ILE A 38 -14.91 13.17 -3.76
CA ILE A 38 -16.14 13.01 -4.55
C ILE A 38 -16.61 11.54 -4.46
N ASP A 39 -15.71 10.61 -4.75
CA ASP A 39 -16.01 9.17 -4.71
C ASP A 39 -15.19 8.47 -3.63
N LYS A 40 -15.77 8.38 -2.42
CA LYS A 40 -15.16 7.71 -1.27
C LYS A 40 -14.97 6.21 -1.50
N GLU A 41 -15.84 5.58 -2.28
CA GLU A 41 -15.77 4.14 -2.55
C GLU A 41 -14.58 3.81 -3.46
N LYS A 42 -14.41 4.57 -4.53
CA LYS A 42 -13.26 4.43 -5.42
C LYS A 42 -11.95 4.72 -4.70
N ALA A 43 -11.92 5.75 -3.84
CA ALA A 43 -10.73 6.07 -3.04
C ALA A 43 -10.40 4.98 -2.02
N ALA A 44 -11.41 4.42 -1.33
CA ALA A 44 -11.25 3.30 -0.41
C ALA A 44 -10.71 2.05 -1.13
N ARG A 45 -11.25 1.74 -2.31
CA ARG A 45 -10.81 0.60 -3.13
C ARG A 45 -9.37 0.77 -3.59
N LEU A 46 -8.98 1.96 -4.05
CA LEU A 46 -7.60 2.27 -4.46
C LEU A 46 -6.61 2.15 -3.28
N GLY A 47 -6.94 2.76 -2.14
CA GLY A 47 -6.08 2.70 -0.94
C GLY A 47 -5.97 1.29 -0.38
N GLY A 48 -7.08 0.55 -0.32
CA GLY A 48 -7.10 -0.84 0.12
C GLY A 48 -6.32 -1.77 -0.82
N SER A 49 -6.45 -1.59 -2.13
CA SER A 49 -5.72 -2.37 -3.13
C SER A 49 -4.22 -2.12 -3.06
N TYR A 50 -3.81 -0.86 -2.83
CA TYR A 50 -2.42 -0.50 -2.63
C TYR A 50 -1.83 -1.16 -1.38
N LEU A 51 -2.51 -1.06 -0.24
CA LEU A 51 -2.09 -1.72 0.99
C LEU A 51 -2.05 -3.25 0.85
N GLY A 52 -3.02 -3.84 0.15
CA GLY A 52 -3.01 -5.27 -0.18
C GLY A 52 -1.74 -5.69 -0.93
N LEU A 53 -1.37 -4.94 -1.97
CA LEU A 53 -0.15 -5.19 -2.74
C LEU A 53 1.10 -5.02 -1.88
N LEU A 54 1.15 -3.98 -1.06
CA LEU A 54 2.26 -3.67 -0.15
C LEU A 54 2.46 -4.79 0.88
N GLY A 55 1.37 -5.30 1.46
CA GLY A 55 1.42 -6.42 2.40
C GLY A 55 1.82 -7.75 1.74
N LEU A 56 1.37 -8.02 0.50
CA LEU A 56 1.86 -9.17 -0.26
C LEU A 56 3.37 -9.10 -0.52
N CYS A 57 3.90 -7.92 -0.83
CA CYS A 57 5.34 -7.71 -0.95
C CYS A 57 6.07 -8.03 0.35
N PHE A 58 5.57 -7.59 1.52
CA PHE A 58 6.16 -7.92 2.81
C PHE A 58 6.19 -9.42 3.11
N ILE A 59 5.12 -10.14 2.76
CA ILE A 59 5.08 -11.61 2.89
C ILE A 59 6.13 -12.26 1.97
N ALA A 60 6.21 -11.82 0.71
CA ALA A 60 7.20 -12.31 -0.24
C ALA A 60 8.64 -12.02 0.24
N PHE A 61 8.89 -10.85 0.82
CA PHE A 61 10.17 -10.51 1.45
C PHE A 61 10.46 -11.39 2.67
N GLY A 62 9.48 -11.65 3.53
CA GLY A 62 9.64 -12.54 4.70
C GLY A 62 10.01 -13.98 4.31
N TYR A 63 9.57 -14.44 3.15
CA TYR A 63 10.00 -15.71 2.57
C TYR A 63 11.38 -15.62 1.90
N ALA A 64 11.61 -14.59 1.08
CA ALA A 64 12.83 -14.42 0.29
C ALA A 64 14.08 -14.19 1.16
N VAL A 65 13.96 -13.43 2.25
CA VAL A 65 15.09 -13.06 3.13
C VAL A 65 15.74 -14.27 3.80
N GLU A 66 15.01 -15.37 3.98
CA GLU A 66 15.59 -16.59 4.55
C GLU A 66 16.10 -17.59 3.52
N ASN A 67 15.67 -17.48 2.26
CA ASN A 67 15.97 -18.47 1.22
C ASN A 67 16.95 -17.97 0.15
N LEU A 68 17.30 -16.67 0.17
CA LEU A 68 18.14 -16.05 -0.85
C LEU A 68 19.41 -15.46 -0.24
N GLN A 69 20.45 -15.37 -1.07
CA GLN A 69 21.70 -14.68 -0.73
C GLN A 69 21.49 -13.16 -0.60
N ASP A 70 22.30 -12.51 0.23
CA ASP A 70 22.22 -11.07 0.51
C ASP A 70 22.24 -10.18 -0.75
N GLN A 71 23.00 -10.56 -1.78
CA GLN A 71 23.03 -9.83 -3.05
C GLN A 71 21.68 -9.84 -3.76
N THR A 72 20.97 -10.97 -3.76
CA THR A 72 19.64 -11.09 -4.38
C THR A 72 18.61 -10.29 -3.61
N ILE A 73 18.67 -10.30 -2.27
CA ILE A 73 17.81 -9.49 -1.41
C ILE A 73 18.00 -8.00 -1.73
N MET A 74 19.24 -7.55 -1.88
CA MET A 74 19.58 -6.16 -2.22
C MET A 74 18.98 -5.72 -3.56
N VAL A 75 19.03 -6.59 -4.59
CA VAL A 75 18.41 -6.32 -5.89
C VAL A 75 16.89 -6.23 -5.79
N ILE A 76 16.24 -7.14 -5.07
CA ILE A 76 14.78 -7.10 -4.90
C ILE A 76 14.35 -5.83 -4.16
N VAL A 77 15.07 -5.44 -3.11
CA VAL A 77 14.80 -4.17 -2.38
C VAL A 77 15.01 -2.96 -3.28
N ALA A 78 16.09 -2.94 -4.08
CA ALA A 78 16.37 -1.86 -5.02
C ALA A 78 15.28 -1.72 -6.09
N CYS A 79 14.69 -2.83 -6.57
CA CYS A 79 13.57 -2.82 -7.51
C CYS A 79 12.23 -2.45 -6.85
N TYR A 80 12.04 -2.76 -5.57
CA TYR A 80 10.80 -2.47 -4.85
C TYR A 80 10.58 -0.98 -4.60
N ILE A 81 11.64 -0.23 -4.27
CA ILE A 81 11.57 1.22 -4.04
C ILE A 81 10.91 1.98 -5.21
N PRO A 82 11.39 1.86 -6.48
CA PRO A 82 10.79 2.58 -7.59
C PRO A 82 9.38 2.08 -7.91
N VAL A 83 9.10 0.77 -7.80
CA VAL A 83 7.73 0.25 -7.99
C VAL A 83 6.77 0.85 -6.96
N ASN A 84 7.17 0.88 -5.69
CA ASN A 84 6.37 1.48 -4.62
C ASN A 84 6.13 2.97 -4.88
N MET A 85 7.16 3.72 -5.28
CA MET A 85 7.04 5.14 -5.64
C MET A 85 6.05 5.36 -6.80
N VAL A 86 6.12 4.56 -7.86
CA VAL A 86 5.18 4.66 -9.00
C VAL A 86 3.75 4.42 -8.56
N VAL A 87 3.52 3.40 -7.71
CA VAL A 87 2.17 3.10 -7.22
C VAL A 87 1.66 4.20 -6.29
N LEU A 88 2.51 4.73 -5.40
CA LEU A 88 2.17 5.85 -4.51
C LEU A 88 1.81 7.11 -5.31
N VAL A 89 2.62 7.49 -6.30
CA VAL A 89 2.34 8.65 -7.16
C VAL A 89 1.05 8.44 -7.94
N SER A 90 0.83 7.24 -8.49
CA SER A 90 -0.41 6.89 -9.20
C SER A 90 -1.63 7.02 -8.29
N TYR A 91 -1.53 6.57 -7.03
CA TYR A 91 -2.55 6.74 -6.02
C TYR A 91 -2.85 8.22 -5.74
N LEU A 92 -1.81 9.03 -5.49
CA LEU A 92 -1.96 10.47 -5.21
C LEU A 92 -2.59 11.22 -6.39
N VAL A 93 -2.18 10.90 -7.63
CA VAL A 93 -2.77 11.48 -8.84
C VAL A 93 -4.24 11.08 -8.99
N ALA A 94 -4.57 9.80 -8.78
CA ALA A 94 -5.94 9.32 -8.83
C ALA A 94 -6.81 9.97 -7.75
N GLN A 95 -6.27 10.14 -6.54
CA GLN A 95 -6.95 10.83 -5.44
C GLN A 95 -7.13 12.32 -5.76
N SER A 96 -6.14 12.99 -6.34
CA SER A 96 -6.24 14.39 -6.76
C SER A 96 -7.34 14.64 -7.79
N LYS A 97 -7.53 13.72 -8.74
CA LYS A 97 -8.64 13.81 -9.71
C LYS A 97 -10.01 13.53 -9.08
N ASN A 98 -10.02 12.91 -7.90
CA ASN A 98 -11.22 12.56 -7.15
C ASN A 98 -11.53 13.56 -6.02
N MET A 99 -10.85 14.71 -6.01
CA MET A 99 -11.11 15.80 -5.08
C MET A 99 -11.85 16.94 -5.78
N ARG A 100 -12.87 17.49 -5.11
CA ARG A 100 -13.44 18.79 -5.47
C ARG A 100 -12.76 19.86 -4.61
N ARG A 101 -12.25 20.91 -5.26
CA ARG A 101 -11.69 22.10 -4.60
C ARG A 101 -12.78 23.13 -4.39
#